data_AF-A0A1Y4CWK8-F1
#
_entry.id   AF-A0A1Y4CWK8-F1
#
_cell.length_a   1.000
_cell.length_b   1.000
_cell.length_c   1.000
_cell.angle_alpha   90.00
_cell.angle_beta   90.00
_cell.angle_gamma   90.00
#
_symmetry.space_group_name_H-M   'P 1'
#
loop_
_entity.id
_entity.type
_entity.pdbx_description
1 polymer ?
#
loop_
_entity_poly.entity_id
_entity_poly.type
_entity_poly.pdbx_seq_one_letter_code
_entity_poly.pdbx_strand_id
1 'polypeptide(L)'
;MIREKHGYHRFQSHTFRYPPRGRSGTVTSPRSCAPHQNRQRAAHRGRMAGVNEMRVKGLINLFKKRDDCLGTLARRLEKDGVSLYTFLRIAGVEPTNNVAERALRAIVVKRKCAFGSISEAGFRWLKRSFSFKQTCRQHEWPYF
;
A
#
# COMPACT_ATOMS: atom_id res chain seq x y z
N MET A 1 -32.57 -30.36 -50.12
CA MET A 1 -31.41 -29.69 -50.77
C MET A 1 -30.96 -28.57 -49.84
N ILE A 2 -29.84 -28.71 -49.12
CA ILE A 2 -28.49 -28.27 -49.56
C ILE A 2 -28.51 -26.73 -49.73
N ARG A 3 -27.75 -25.87 -49.03
CA ARG A 3 -26.47 -25.95 -48.30
C ARG A 3 -26.26 -24.63 -47.54
N GLU A 4 -25.47 -24.69 -46.48
CA GLU A 4 -24.85 -23.58 -45.74
C GLU A 4 -24.22 -22.49 -46.64
N LYS A 5 -24.21 -21.22 -46.16
CA LYS A 5 -23.00 -20.38 -46.18
C LYS A 5 -22.93 -19.48 -44.94
N HIS A 6 -21.91 -19.77 -44.14
CA HIS A 6 -21.38 -18.99 -43.04
C HIS A 6 -21.03 -17.55 -43.42
N GLY A 7 -21.17 -16.66 -42.44
CA GLY A 7 -20.62 -15.31 -42.46
C GLY A 7 -20.34 -14.79 -41.05
N TYR A 8 -19.75 -15.61 -40.18
CA TYR A 8 -19.11 -15.09 -38.98
C TYR A 8 -17.96 -14.19 -39.43
N HIS A 9 -18.11 -12.88 -39.23
CA HIS A 9 -17.01 -11.95 -39.39
C HIS A 9 -15.90 -12.33 -38.41
N ARG A 10 -14.87 -12.95 -38.98
CA ARG A 10 -13.55 -13.19 -38.41
C ARG A 10 -13.04 -11.87 -37.82
N PHE A 11 -13.27 -11.65 -36.53
CA PHE A 11 -12.47 -10.71 -35.76
C PHE A 11 -11.04 -11.22 -35.88
N GLN A 12 -10.24 -10.50 -36.65
CA GLN A 12 -8.83 -10.80 -36.83
C GLN A 12 -8.23 -10.89 -35.42
N SER A 13 -7.69 -12.06 -35.10
CA SER A 13 -6.80 -12.28 -33.98
C SER A 13 -5.53 -11.46 -34.22
N HIS A 14 -5.60 -10.16 -33.95
CA HIS A 14 -4.41 -9.39 -33.64
C HIS A 14 -3.87 -9.97 -32.34
N THR A 15 -2.95 -10.92 -32.50
CA THR A 15 -2.01 -11.30 -31.46
C THR A 15 -1.25 -10.03 -31.10
N PHE A 16 -1.74 -9.30 -30.09
CA PHE A 16 -1.01 -8.21 -29.48
C PHE A 16 0.20 -8.86 -28.81
N ARG A 17 1.28 -9.01 -29.58
CA ARG A 17 2.56 -9.49 -29.09
C ARG A 17 3.00 -8.50 -28.02
N TYR A 18 2.94 -8.92 -26.76
CA TYR A 18 3.71 -8.24 -25.73
C TYR A 18 5.17 -8.24 -26.17
N PRO A 19 5.85 -7.08 -26.19
CA PRO A 19 7.27 -7.06 -26.49
C PRO A 19 8.02 -7.90 -25.45
N PRO A 20 9.02 -8.70 -25.86
CA PRO A 20 9.86 -9.42 -24.92
C PRO A 20 10.57 -8.39 -24.03
N ARG A 21 10.38 -8.49 -22.71
CA ARG A 21 11.15 -7.69 -21.76
C ARG A 21 12.59 -8.19 -21.76
N GLY A 22 13.42 -7.55 -22.59
CA GLY A 22 14.82 -7.87 -22.75
C GLY A 22 15.65 -6.64 -23.06
N ARG A 23 15.86 -5.77 -22.07
CA ARG A 23 17.14 -5.09 -21.91
C ARG A 23 17.54 -5.16 -20.45
N SER A 24 18.53 -6.02 -20.20
CA SER A 24 19.43 -5.99 -19.06
C SER A 24 20.12 -4.63 -18.99
N GLY A 25 19.39 -3.61 -18.55
CA GLY A 25 20.01 -2.49 -17.86
C GLY A 25 20.43 -3.04 -16.51
N THR A 26 21.74 -3.14 -16.30
CA THR A 26 22.32 -3.28 -14.96
C THR A 26 21.85 -2.09 -14.13
N VAL A 27 20.68 -2.22 -13.49
CA VAL A 27 20.42 -1.48 -12.27
C VAL A 27 21.43 -2.05 -11.31
N THR A 28 22.55 -1.36 -11.17
CA THR A 28 23.44 -1.48 -10.04
C THR A 28 22.57 -1.38 -8.80
N SER A 29 22.22 -2.55 -8.28
CA SER A 29 21.60 -2.69 -6.98
C SER A 29 22.58 -2.06 -6.00
N PRO A 30 22.22 -1.04 -5.21
CA PRO A 30 23.04 -0.66 -4.08
C PRO A 30 22.83 -1.73 -2.98
N ARG A 31 23.31 -2.96 -3.24
CA ARG A 31 23.61 -3.93 -2.21
C ARG A 31 25.07 -3.75 -1.85
N SER A 32 25.36 -2.79 -0.98
CA SER A 32 26.50 -2.82 -0.04
C SER A 32 26.63 -1.44 0.63
N CYS A 33 25.94 -1.28 1.75
CA CYS A 33 26.10 -0.27 2.83
C CYS A 33 24.69 -0.04 3.38
N ALA A 34 24.21 -0.61 4.48
CA ALA A 34 24.90 -0.73 5.75
C ALA A 34 24.22 -1.80 6.64
N PRO A 35 24.88 -2.93 6.91
CA PRO A 35 24.49 -3.79 8.02
C PRO A 35 24.96 -3.20 9.37
N HIS A 36 25.94 -2.28 9.35
CA HIS A 36 26.58 -1.76 10.56
C HIS A 36 25.79 -0.63 11.25
N GLN A 37 25.04 0.21 10.51
CA GLN A 37 24.28 1.33 11.11
C GLN A 37 23.03 0.89 11.90
N ASN A 38 22.54 -0.34 11.68
CA ASN A 38 21.25 -0.78 12.21
C ASN A 38 21.32 -1.21 13.69
N ARG A 39 22.51 -1.57 14.20
CA ARG A 39 22.70 -2.08 15.57
C ARG A 39 22.73 -0.98 16.64
N GLN A 40 23.41 0.15 16.38
CA GLN A 40 23.45 1.29 17.30
C GLN A 40 22.12 2.09 17.31
N ARG A 41 21.38 2.11 16.19
CA ARG A 41 20.05 2.72 16.09
C ARG A 41 19.00 1.98 16.92
N ALA A 42 19.07 0.65 17.05
CA ALA A 42 18.09 -0.15 17.78
C ALA A 42 18.06 0.16 19.30
N ALA A 43 19.23 0.32 19.93
CA ALA A 43 19.33 0.62 21.36
C ALA A 43 18.92 2.07 21.71
N HIS A 44 19.19 3.04 20.82
CA HIS A 44 18.76 4.43 20.99
C HIS A 44 17.26 4.63 20.64
N ARG A 45 16.67 3.75 19.80
CA ARG A 45 15.23 3.72 19.47
C ARG A 45 14.36 3.38 20.68
N GLY A 46 14.75 2.40 21.50
CA GLY A 46 13.93 1.94 22.64
C GLY A 46 13.75 2.96 23.75
N ARG A 47 14.82 3.69 24.13
CA ARG A 47 14.75 4.72 25.19
C ARG A 47 14.05 6.00 24.74
N MET A 48 14.25 6.43 23.50
CA MET A 48 13.57 7.62 22.95
C MET A 48 12.09 7.37 22.66
N ALA A 49 11.69 6.13 22.34
CA ALA A 49 10.30 5.75 22.14
C ALA A 49 9.44 6.06 23.37
N GLY A 50 9.88 5.61 24.56
CA GLY A 50 9.11 5.78 25.79
C GLY A 50 8.95 7.25 26.22
N VAL A 51 10.02 8.05 26.08
CA VAL A 51 9.99 9.48 26.45
C VAL A 51 9.11 10.29 25.49
N ASN A 52 9.22 10.03 24.18
CA ASN A 52 8.40 10.73 23.20
C ASN A 52 6.93 10.32 23.29
N GLU A 53 6.66 9.04 23.55
CA GLU A 53 5.30 8.55 23.76
C GLU A 53 4.65 9.22 24.98
N MET A 54 5.37 9.37 26.10
CA MET A 54 4.87 10.09 27.27
C MET A 54 4.58 11.56 26.97
N ARG A 55 5.49 12.26 26.27
CA ARG A 55 5.29 13.66 25.91
C ARG A 55 4.06 13.85 25.03
N VAL A 56 3.91 13.02 23.99
CA VAL A 56 2.77 13.08 23.07
C VAL A 56 1.47 12.74 23.79
N LYS A 57 1.45 11.72 24.68
CA LYS A 57 0.28 11.42 25.51
C LYS A 57 -0.11 12.58 26.43
N GLY A 58 0.87 13.27 27.01
CA GLY A 58 0.64 14.47 27.82
C GLY A 58 -0.05 15.57 27.02
N LEU A 59 0.45 15.86 25.81
CA LEU A 59 -0.16 16.83 24.89
C LEU A 59 -1.57 16.40 24.48
N ILE A 60 -1.76 15.13 24.11
CA ILE A 60 -3.08 14.60 23.74
C ILE A 60 -4.08 14.82 24.87
N ASN A 61 -3.73 14.48 26.12
CA ASN A 61 -4.61 14.65 27.27
C ASN A 61 -4.98 16.13 27.53
N LEU A 62 -4.04 17.04 27.29
CA LEU A 62 -4.28 18.48 27.43
C LEU A 62 -5.29 19.00 26.40
N PHE A 63 -5.15 18.58 25.14
CA PHE A 63 -5.97 19.12 24.04
C PHE A 63 -7.25 18.33 23.78
N LYS A 64 -7.39 17.08 24.25
CA LYS A 64 -8.52 16.19 23.97
C LYS A 64 -9.89 16.76 24.34
N LYS A 65 -9.96 17.59 25.38
CA LYS A 65 -11.20 18.22 25.88
C LYS A 65 -11.62 19.47 25.09
N ARG A 66 -10.78 19.95 24.17
CA ARG A 66 -11.14 21.10 23.32
C ARG A 66 -12.06 20.68 22.17
N ASP A 67 -12.91 21.61 21.76
CA ASP A 67 -13.79 21.44 20.60
C ASP A 67 -13.18 21.95 19.27
N ASP A 68 -11.96 22.48 19.31
CA ASP A 68 -11.25 22.96 18.14
C ASP A 68 -10.69 21.83 17.23
N CYS A 69 -10.13 22.24 16.09
CA CYS A 69 -9.38 21.35 15.19
C CYS A 69 -8.23 20.61 15.91
N LEU A 70 -7.59 21.25 16.89
CA LEU A 70 -6.56 20.65 17.74
C LEU A 70 -7.11 19.54 18.64
N GLY A 71 -8.31 19.72 19.19
CA GLY A 71 -8.98 18.67 19.97
C GLY A 71 -9.36 17.47 19.10
N THR A 72 -9.79 17.73 17.86
CA THR A 72 -10.06 16.67 16.87
C THR A 72 -8.79 15.91 16.49
N LEU A 73 -7.67 16.62 16.27
CA LEU A 73 -6.37 16.00 16.02
C LEU A 73 -5.92 15.15 17.22
N ALA A 74 -6.02 15.69 18.44
CA ALA A 74 -5.64 14.97 19.66
C ALA A 74 -6.42 13.66 19.83
N ARG A 75 -7.74 13.67 19.62
CA ARG A 75 -8.59 12.46 19.65
C ARG A 75 -8.20 11.44 18.56
N ARG A 76 -7.84 11.91 17.36
CA ARG A 76 -7.36 11.02 16.28
C ARG A 76 -6.01 10.40 16.62
N LEU A 77 -5.06 11.20 17.09
CA LEU A 77 -3.74 10.73 17.50
C LEU A 77 -3.81 9.75 18.67
N GLU A 78 -4.75 9.93 19.59
CA GLU A 78 -5.00 8.98 20.67
C GLU A 78 -5.48 7.63 20.13
N LYS A 79 -6.46 7.67 19.22
CA LYS A 79 -7.02 6.47 18.57
C LYS A 79 -5.94 5.68 17.81
N ASP A 80 -5.07 6.39 17.09
CA ASP A 80 -4.00 5.78 16.30
C ASP A 80 -2.68 5.62 17.11
N GLY A 81 -2.70 5.90 18.42
CA GLY A 81 -1.48 5.95 19.23
C GLY A 81 -0.64 4.68 19.19
N VAL A 82 -1.29 3.51 19.12
CA VAL A 82 -0.58 2.21 19.03
C VAL A 82 0.17 2.09 17.71
N SER A 83 -0.44 2.47 16.58
CA SER A 83 0.15 2.33 15.25
C SER A 83 1.32 3.29 15.01
N LEU A 84 1.30 4.47 15.64
CA LEU A 84 2.38 5.46 15.57
C LEU A 84 3.72 4.93 16.09
N TYR A 85 3.73 4.05 17.08
CA TYR A 85 4.97 3.54 17.71
C TYR A 85 5.28 2.08 17.36
N THR A 86 4.48 1.41 16.53
CA THR A 86 4.68 0.00 16.17
C THR A 86 6.07 -0.28 15.58
N PHE A 87 6.60 0.63 14.76
CA PHE A 87 7.93 0.48 14.16
C PHE A 87 9.10 0.52 15.17
N LEU A 88 8.87 1.08 16.36
CA LEU A 88 9.84 1.11 17.45
C LEU A 88 9.80 -0.20 18.26
N ARG A 89 8.65 -0.88 18.27
CA ARG A 89 8.41 -2.12 19.04
C ARG A 89 8.66 -3.39 18.22
N ILE A 90 8.31 -3.38 16.94
CA ILE A 90 8.37 -4.55 16.06
C ILE A 90 9.47 -4.32 15.01
N ALA A 91 10.48 -5.19 15.03
CA ALA A 91 11.55 -5.17 14.04
C ALA A 91 11.00 -5.53 12.63
N GLY A 92 11.46 -4.82 11.61
CA GLY A 92 11.06 -5.04 10.21
C GLY A 92 9.82 -4.25 9.77
N VAL A 93 9.15 -3.55 10.67
CA VAL A 93 8.12 -2.57 10.30
C VAL A 93 8.79 -1.26 9.94
N GLU A 94 8.54 -0.76 8.73
CA GLU A 94 9.05 0.52 8.29
C GLU A 94 8.43 1.68 9.10
N PRO A 95 9.19 2.74 9.41
CA PRO A 95 8.69 3.92 10.14
C PRO A 95 7.67 4.75 9.33
N THR A 96 7.49 4.43 8.05
CA THR A 96 6.60 5.17 7.15
C THR A 96 5.51 4.27 6.59
N ASN A 97 4.30 4.81 6.45
CA ASN A 97 3.15 4.10 5.88
C ASN A 97 3.23 3.91 4.34
N ASN A 98 4.37 4.28 3.73
CA ASN A 98 4.57 4.29 2.28
C ASN A 98 4.25 2.94 1.61
N VAL A 99 4.57 1.82 2.25
CA VAL A 99 4.32 0.48 1.70
C VAL A 99 2.83 0.22 1.55
N ALA A 100 2.05 0.51 2.60
CA ALA A 100 0.61 0.32 2.56
C ALA A 100 -0.06 1.35 1.63
N GLU A 101 0.39 2.60 1.64
CA GLU A 101 -0.11 3.63 0.71
C GLU A 101 0.13 3.25 -0.74
N ARG A 102 1.32 2.77 -1.10
CA ARG A 102 1.62 2.27 -2.45
C ARG A 102 0.74 1.08 -2.83
N ALA A 103 0.49 0.17 -1.90
CA ALA A 103 -0.40 -0.96 -2.12
C ALA A 103 -1.84 -0.53 -2.41
N LEU A 104 -2.34 0.49 -1.69
CA LEU A 104 -3.70 1.00 -1.84
C LEU A 104 -3.85 2.01 -3.00
N ARG A 105 -2.77 2.61 -3.49
CA ARG A 105 -2.82 3.69 -4.49
C ARG A 105 -3.58 3.29 -5.75
N ALA A 106 -3.39 2.05 -6.23
CA ALA A 106 -4.00 1.60 -7.46
C ALA A 106 -5.55 1.58 -7.39
N ILE A 107 -6.12 1.14 -6.26
CA ILE A 107 -7.57 1.13 -6.06
C ILE A 107 -8.12 2.54 -5.82
N VAL A 108 -7.39 3.39 -5.09
CA VAL A 108 -7.79 4.79 -4.83
C VAL A 108 -7.84 5.59 -6.12
N VAL A 109 -6.81 5.49 -6.96
CA VAL A 109 -6.77 6.16 -8.27
C VAL A 109 -7.92 5.65 -9.15
N LYS A 110 -8.15 4.33 -9.22
CA LYS A 110 -9.26 3.77 -9.99
C LYS A 110 -10.61 4.32 -9.53
N ARG A 111 -10.84 4.41 -8.21
CA ARG A 111 -12.08 4.96 -7.65
C ARG A 111 -12.24 6.45 -7.99
N LYS A 112 -11.16 7.23 -7.93
CA LYS A 112 -11.19 8.67 -8.21
C LYS A 112 -11.42 8.98 -9.69
N CYS A 113 -10.77 8.23 -10.59
CA CYS A 113 -10.89 8.46 -12.04
C CYS A 113 -12.16 7.87 -12.66
N ALA A 114 -12.70 6.78 -12.11
CA ALA A 114 -13.85 6.07 -12.67
C ALA A 114 -15.10 6.14 -11.78
N PHE A 115 -15.15 7.05 -10.80
CA PHE A 115 -16.22 7.24 -9.81
C PHE A 115 -16.58 6.02 -8.92
N GLY A 116 -16.01 4.84 -9.18
CA GLY A 116 -16.25 3.61 -8.43
C GLY A 116 -17.38 2.75 -9.01
N SER A 117 -17.94 1.86 -8.18
CA SER A 117 -19.15 1.12 -8.51
C SER A 117 -20.31 1.67 -7.68
N ILE A 118 -21.55 1.49 -8.13
CA ILE A 118 -22.75 1.89 -7.37
C ILE A 118 -23.28 0.70 -6.54
N SER A 119 -22.99 -0.54 -6.97
CA SER A 119 -23.46 -1.75 -6.31
C SER A 119 -22.44 -2.31 -5.31
N GLU A 120 -22.94 -2.94 -4.25
CA GLU A 120 -22.08 -3.62 -3.28
C GLU A 120 -21.27 -4.76 -3.93
N ALA A 121 -21.88 -5.47 -4.88
CA ALA A 121 -21.21 -6.52 -5.65
C ALA A 121 -20.00 -5.97 -6.42
N GLY A 122 -20.12 -4.81 -7.05
CA GLY A 122 -19.01 -4.18 -7.77
C GLY A 122 -17.90 -3.69 -6.84
N PHE A 123 -18.24 -3.15 -5.67
CA PHE A 123 -17.24 -2.82 -4.65
C PHE A 123 -16.51 -4.04 -4.12
N ARG A 124 -17.23 -5.15 -3.90
CA ARG A 124 -16.65 -6.43 -3.45
C ARG A 124 -15.71 -7.00 -4.49
N TRP A 125 -16.08 -6.94 -5.78
CA TRP A 125 -15.21 -7.33 -6.88
C TRP A 125 -13.95 -6.46 -6.94
N LEU A 126 -14.08 -5.13 -6.89
CA LEU A 126 -12.93 -4.22 -6.90
C LEU A 126 -11.97 -4.50 -5.73
N LYS A 127 -12.50 -4.62 -4.51
CA LYS A 127 -11.70 -4.91 -3.31
C LYS A 127 -10.90 -6.21 -3.47
N ARG A 128 -11.56 -7.29 -3.91
CA ARG A 128 -10.91 -8.61 -4.10
C ARG A 128 -9.88 -8.59 -5.23
N SER A 129 -10.22 -8.02 -6.38
CA SER A 129 -9.33 -7.97 -7.55
C SER A 129 -8.05 -7.19 -7.29
N PHE A 130 -8.13 -6.04 -6.61
CA PHE A 130 -6.93 -5.28 -6.26
C PHE A 130 -6.14 -5.92 -5.13
N SER A 131 -6.80 -6.54 -4.14
CA SER A 131 -6.12 -7.33 -3.11
C SER A 131 -5.33 -8.48 -3.75
N PHE A 132 -5.97 -9.25 -4.64
CA PHE A 132 -5.33 -10.35 -5.37
C PHE A 132 -4.12 -9.87 -6.15
N LYS A 133 -4.28 -8.84 -6.99
CA LYS A 133 -3.17 -8.27 -7.78
C LYS A 133 -2.02 -7.79 -6.89
N GLN A 134 -2.33 -7.18 -5.75
CA GLN A 134 -1.33 -6.72 -4.80
C GLN A 134 -0.57 -7.88 -4.16
N THR A 135 -1.26 -8.96 -3.78
CA THR A 135 -0.64 -10.18 -3.26
C THR A 135 0.25 -10.82 -4.33
N CYS A 136 -0.24 -11.03 -5.55
CA CYS A 136 0.59 -11.58 -6.63
C CYS A 136 1.83 -10.73 -6.90
N ARG A 137 1.70 -9.40 -6.90
CA ARG A 137 2.83 -8.48 -7.06
C ARG A 137 3.85 -8.58 -5.91
N GLN A 138 3.42 -8.84 -4.68
CA GLN A 138 4.31 -9.02 -3.53
C GLN A 138 5.09 -10.33 -3.59
N HIS A 139 4.47 -11.39 -4.11
CA HIS A 139 5.09 -12.71 -4.26
C HIS A 139 5.75 -12.93 -5.63
N GLU A 140 5.75 -11.91 -6.49
CA GLU A 140 6.25 -12.01 -7.87
C GLU A 140 5.57 -13.11 -8.69
N TRP A 141 4.31 -13.42 -8.35
CA TRP A 141 3.54 -14.42 -9.07
C TRP A 141 3.02 -13.85 -10.38
N PRO A 142 3.06 -14.63 -11.46
CA PRO A 142 2.41 -14.26 -12.70
C PRO A 142 0.90 -14.19 -12.48
N TYR A 143 0.30 -13.09 -12.95
CA TYR A 143 -1.13 -12.94 -13.13
C TYR A 143 -1.34 -12.31 -14.52
N PHE A 144 -2.58 -12.37 -15.02
CA PHE A 144 -2.99 -12.03 -16.39
C PHE A 144 -2.28 -10.81 -17.00
#